data_AF-A0A924YN51-F1
#
_entry.id   AF-A0A924YN51-F1
#
_cell.length_a   1.000
_cell.length_b   1.000
_cell.length_c   1.000
_cell.angle_alpha   90.00
_cell.angle_beta   90.00
_cell.angle_gamma   90.00
#
_symmetry.space_group_name_H-M   'P 1'
#
loop_
_entity.id
_entity.type
_entity.pdbx_description
1 polymer ?
#
loop_
_entity_poly.entity_id
_entity_poly.type
_entity_poly.pdbx_seq_one_letter_code
_entity_poly.pdbx_strand_id
1 'polypeptide(L)'
;RVVDALEKTEVGASKKNIVDLKRAQRRIIFEDAKQHALGVVHHLQTAVHDRVGDFPQSFRYMTLTDEFGTADQLPPKPYIREGLRLEALTMLRESDIRAATREPKWAKLMPSDAVFGFQFNIDFHPTRRKYLTNDRNGPWQFVHTGTRNWHTDTDRAMFPLRGLVPVERDGLLGCGKNIGVSSVVQSALRLHGQMMLVGQASATVAWICLRDKVDPRAVAADSKRVREAQRTLARGIGGPGVLLWPYHDLSPEHPAFEAASLMTVAGIWKADPASVFFRPDQPVTPEEWDAARQRTPVTFRNQLQQQPPISRAAAVQALSKAIRFEEVSLAESWNTES
;
A
#
# COMPACT_ATOMS: atom_id res chain seq x y z
N ARG A 1 -20.34 -31.83 -9.90
CA ARG A 1 -19.71 -32.24 -8.61
C ARG A 1 -19.75 -31.12 -7.59
N VAL A 2 -19.00 -30.01 -7.72
CA VAL A 2 -19.06 -28.89 -6.75
C VAL A 2 -20.43 -28.22 -6.68
N VAL A 3 -21.01 -27.90 -7.85
CA VAL A 3 -22.35 -27.29 -7.95
C VAL A 3 -23.37 -28.15 -7.21
N ASP A 4 -23.47 -29.44 -7.56
CA ASP A 4 -24.41 -30.37 -6.93
C ASP A 4 -24.17 -30.50 -5.43
N ALA A 5 -22.91 -30.53 -4.99
CA ALA A 5 -22.55 -30.60 -3.57
C ALA A 5 -22.98 -29.33 -2.82
N LEU A 6 -22.84 -28.14 -3.43
CA LEU A 6 -23.33 -26.89 -2.85
C LEU A 6 -24.86 -26.86 -2.80
N GLU A 7 -25.55 -27.22 -3.88
CA GLU A 7 -27.02 -27.23 -3.94
C GLU A 7 -27.65 -28.20 -2.92
N LYS A 8 -26.98 -29.30 -2.59
CA LYS A 8 -27.40 -30.19 -1.50
C LYS A 8 -27.34 -29.55 -0.12
N THR A 9 -26.50 -28.53 0.09
CA THR A 9 -26.42 -27.83 1.38
C THR A 9 -27.51 -26.79 1.56
N GLU A 10 -27.89 -26.12 0.46
CA GLU A 10 -28.89 -25.07 0.42
C GLU A 10 -29.17 -24.76 -1.06
N VAL A 11 -30.46 -24.71 -1.42
CA VAL A 11 -30.88 -24.37 -2.79
C VAL A 11 -30.36 -22.98 -3.16
N GLY A 12 -29.71 -22.87 -4.31
CA GLY A 12 -29.08 -21.66 -4.82
C GLY A 12 -27.68 -21.38 -4.28
N ALA A 13 -27.13 -22.21 -3.38
CA ALA A 13 -25.80 -22.00 -2.82
C ALA A 13 -24.70 -21.94 -3.90
N SER A 14 -24.83 -22.68 -4.99
CA SER A 14 -23.84 -22.66 -6.08
C SER A 14 -23.77 -21.32 -6.83
N LYS A 15 -24.77 -20.45 -6.64
CA LYS A 15 -24.85 -19.12 -7.27
C LYS A 15 -24.42 -17.98 -6.36
N LYS A 16 -24.19 -18.25 -5.06
CA LYS A 16 -23.75 -17.25 -4.09
C LYS A 16 -22.30 -16.85 -4.34
N ASN A 17 -21.97 -15.60 -4.00
CA ASN A 17 -20.58 -15.21 -3.87
C ASN A 17 -19.93 -16.00 -2.71
N ILE A 18 -18.64 -16.32 -2.82
CA ILE A 18 -17.90 -17.09 -1.80
C ILE A 18 -17.98 -16.46 -0.40
N VAL A 19 -18.16 -15.13 -0.33
CA VAL A 19 -18.31 -14.39 0.92
C VAL A 19 -19.64 -14.67 1.62
N ASP A 20 -20.70 -14.94 0.86
CA ASP A 20 -22.05 -15.23 1.35
C ASP A 20 -22.25 -16.72 1.67
N LEU A 21 -21.29 -17.56 1.30
CA LEU A 21 -21.31 -18.99 1.62
C LEU A 21 -21.07 -19.23 3.11
N LYS A 22 -21.73 -20.25 3.65
CA LYS A 22 -21.46 -20.77 4.99
C LYS A 22 -20.06 -21.41 5.03
N ARG A 23 -19.48 -21.54 6.22
CA ARG A 23 -18.16 -22.18 6.41
C ARG A 23 -18.09 -23.58 5.78
N ALA A 24 -19.12 -24.40 5.96
CA ALA A 24 -19.20 -25.75 5.38
C ALA A 24 -19.24 -25.72 3.84
N GLN A 25 -20.00 -24.79 3.25
CA GLN A 25 -20.05 -24.60 1.79
C GLN A 25 -18.69 -24.17 1.22
N ARG A 26 -17.99 -23.23 1.86
CA ARG A 26 -16.63 -22.85 1.45
C ARG A 26 -15.65 -24.02 1.46
N ARG A 27 -15.80 -24.97 2.39
CA ARG A 27 -14.94 -26.16 2.44
C ARG A 27 -15.10 -27.05 1.22
N ILE A 28 -16.30 -27.14 0.63
CA ILE A 28 -16.53 -27.86 -0.63
C ILE A 28 -15.70 -27.24 -1.75
N ILE A 29 -15.69 -25.91 -1.87
CA ILE A 29 -14.89 -25.19 -2.88
C ILE A 29 -13.40 -25.34 -2.60
N PHE A 30 -12.98 -25.27 -1.35
CA PHE A 30 -11.57 -25.38 -0.98
C PHE A 30 -11.02 -26.77 -1.29
N GLU A 31 -11.82 -27.81 -1.06
CA GLU A 31 -11.44 -29.18 -1.42
C GLU A 31 -11.28 -29.34 -2.93
N ASP A 32 -12.23 -28.82 -3.72
CA ASP A 32 -12.12 -28.84 -5.18
C ASP A 32 -10.87 -28.10 -5.69
N ALA A 33 -10.55 -26.94 -5.10
CA ALA A 33 -9.34 -26.19 -5.43
C ALA A 33 -8.05 -26.98 -5.10
N LYS A 34 -8.03 -27.72 -3.98
CA LYS A 34 -6.92 -28.62 -3.63
C LYS A 34 -6.76 -29.75 -4.63
N GLN A 35 -7.86 -30.44 -4.96
CA GLN A 35 -7.86 -31.50 -5.96
C GLN A 35 -7.41 -31.00 -7.33
N HIS A 36 -7.83 -29.79 -7.73
CA HIS A 36 -7.36 -29.17 -8.97
C HIS A 36 -5.85 -28.90 -8.94
N ALA A 37 -5.32 -28.35 -7.85
CA ALA A 37 -3.88 -28.12 -7.69
C ALA A 37 -3.08 -29.43 -7.76
N LEU A 38 -3.54 -30.48 -7.08
CA LEU A 38 -2.92 -31.82 -7.14
C LEU A 38 -2.98 -32.40 -8.56
N GLY A 39 -4.10 -32.21 -9.27
CA GLY A 39 -4.23 -32.62 -10.67
C GLY A 39 -3.23 -31.92 -11.58
N VAL A 40 -2.98 -30.62 -11.38
CA VAL A 40 -1.94 -29.87 -12.11
C VAL A 40 -0.55 -30.40 -11.78
N VAL A 41 -0.23 -30.64 -10.51
CA VAL A 41 1.06 -31.23 -10.10
C VAL A 41 1.25 -32.60 -10.74
N HIS A 42 0.24 -33.48 -10.68
CA HIS A 42 0.27 -34.78 -11.31
C HIS A 42 0.49 -34.68 -12.83
N HIS A 43 -0.19 -33.76 -13.51
CA HIS A 43 0.00 -33.53 -14.95
C HIS A 43 1.42 -33.08 -15.29
N LEU A 44 2.01 -32.17 -14.50
CA LEU A 44 3.40 -31.72 -14.65
C LEU A 44 4.40 -32.86 -14.40
N GLN A 45 4.13 -33.72 -13.41
CA GLN A 45 4.95 -34.87 -13.05
C GLN A 45 4.86 -36.04 -14.03
N THR A 46 3.80 -36.12 -14.84
CA THR A 46 3.55 -37.25 -15.76
C THR A 46 3.60 -36.77 -17.20
N ALA A 47 2.46 -36.37 -17.77
CA ALA A 47 2.33 -36.06 -19.18
C ALA A 47 3.32 -34.99 -19.69
N VAL A 48 3.65 -33.97 -18.87
CA VAL A 48 4.67 -32.98 -19.27
C VAL A 48 6.07 -33.60 -19.25
N HIS A 49 6.44 -34.28 -18.15
CA HIS A 49 7.73 -34.95 -18.04
C HIS A 49 7.95 -36.02 -19.13
N ASP A 50 6.96 -36.90 -19.36
CA ASP A 50 7.03 -37.94 -20.39
C ASP A 50 7.25 -37.36 -21.80
N ARG A 51 6.82 -36.12 -22.03
CA ARG A 51 7.00 -35.40 -23.29
C ARG A 51 8.35 -34.69 -23.40
N VAL A 52 8.88 -34.11 -22.32
CA VAL A 52 10.05 -33.20 -22.36
C VAL A 52 11.32 -33.76 -21.72
N GLY A 53 11.21 -34.84 -20.95
CA GLY A 53 12.32 -35.42 -20.18
C GLY A 53 12.74 -34.55 -18.99
N ASP A 54 14.05 -34.57 -18.68
CA ASP A 54 14.62 -33.90 -17.51
C ASP A 54 15.12 -32.46 -17.77
N PHE A 55 15.04 -31.94 -19.01
CA PHE A 55 15.64 -30.66 -19.39
C PHE A 55 14.59 -29.53 -19.59
N PRO A 56 14.79 -28.30 -19.07
CA PRO A 56 15.89 -27.87 -18.19
C PRO A 56 15.66 -28.21 -16.72
N GLN A 57 14.43 -28.55 -16.31
CA GLN A 57 14.03 -29.04 -14.99
C GLN A 57 12.75 -29.87 -15.12
N SER A 58 12.59 -30.91 -14.30
CA SER A 58 11.38 -31.73 -14.24
C SER A 58 10.69 -31.64 -12.88
N PHE A 59 9.36 -31.53 -12.89
CA PHE A 59 8.54 -31.61 -11.67
C PHE A 59 8.45 -33.04 -11.11
N ARG A 60 8.86 -34.06 -11.88
CA ARG A 60 8.75 -35.50 -11.54
C ARG A 60 9.29 -35.82 -10.14
N TYR A 61 10.37 -35.17 -9.76
CA TYR A 61 11.09 -35.43 -8.51
C TYR A 61 10.82 -34.39 -7.43
N MET A 62 9.94 -33.41 -7.69
CA MET A 62 9.50 -32.45 -6.68
C MET A 62 8.40 -33.05 -5.82
N THR A 63 8.45 -32.81 -4.52
CA THR A 63 7.41 -33.17 -3.55
C THR A 63 6.76 -31.91 -3.00
N LEU A 64 5.57 -32.05 -2.40
CA LEU A 64 4.97 -30.97 -1.63
C LEU A 64 5.81 -30.68 -0.37
N THR A 65 5.85 -29.41 0.03
CA THR A 65 6.50 -28.95 1.26
C THR A 65 5.61 -29.23 2.47
N ASP A 66 6.21 -29.51 3.63
CA ASP A 66 5.51 -29.67 4.90
C ASP A 66 5.34 -28.35 5.69
N GLU A 67 5.84 -27.22 5.16
CA GLU A 67 5.84 -25.89 5.80
C GLU A 67 4.44 -25.44 6.28
N PHE A 68 3.36 -25.91 5.63
CA PHE A 68 2.00 -25.54 5.99
C PHE A 68 1.45 -26.26 7.23
N GLY A 69 2.08 -27.36 7.67
CA GLY A 69 1.65 -28.16 8.83
C GLY A 69 0.28 -28.85 8.66
N THR A 70 -0.25 -28.92 7.42
CA THR A 70 -1.51 -29.59 7.11
C THR A 70 -1.26 -31.06 6.77
N ALA A 71 -2.22 -31.93 7.11
CA ALA A 71 -2.09 -33.38 6.87
C ALA A 71 -1.91 -33.75 5.39
N ASP A 72 -2.36 -32.90 4.48
CA ASP A 72 -2.25 -33.08 3.03
C ASP A 72 -1.13 -32.24 2.40
N GLN A 73 -0.28 -31.57 3.20
CA GLN A 73 0.82 -30.72 2.72
C GLN A 73 0.37 -29.56 1.80
N LEU A 74 -0.93 -29.22 1.80
CA LEU A 74 -1.50 -28.13 1.02
C LEU A 74 -1.88 -26.95 1.93
N PRO A 75 -1.88 -25.70 1.42
CA PRO A 75 -2.32 -24.55 2.19
C PRO A 75 -3.71 -24.73 2.85
N PRO A 76 -3.95 -24.18 4.06
CA PRO A 76 -5.20 -24.41 4.81
C PRO A 76 -6.46 -23.84 4.13
N LYS A 77 -6.27 -22.90 3.19
CA LYS A 77 -7.29 -22.34 2.30
C LYS A 77 -6.64 -21.87 0.98
N PRO A 78 -7.37 -21.82 -0.14
CA PRO A 78 -6.88 -21.23 -1.37
C PRO A 78 -6.61 -19.73 -1.20
N TYR A 79 -5.64 -19.23 -1.97
CA TYR A 79 -5.40 -17.80 -2.11
C TYR A 79 -6.52 -17.16 -2.93
N ILE A 80 -7.30 -16.28 -2.30
CA ILE A 80 -8.35 -15.49 -2.96
C ILE A 80 -7.71 -14.17 -3.41
N ARG A 81 -7.51 -14.03 -4.72
CA ARG A 81 -6.78 -12.91 -5.32
C ARG A 81 -7.47 -11.55 -5.12
N GLU A 82 -8.80 -11.53 -5.14
CA GLU A 82 -9.61 -10.32 -5.00
C GLU A 82 -10.59 -10.47 -3.84
N GLY A 83 -10.39 -9.64 -2.81
CA GLY A 83 -11.28 -9.53 -1.66
C GLY A 83 -12.37 -8.47 -1.87
N LEU A 84 -13.32 -8.44 -0.94
CA LEU A 84 -14.24 -7.31 -0.82
C LEU A 84 -13.46 -6.07 -0.43
N ARG A 85 -13.76 -4.95 -1.08
CA ARG A 85 -13.17 -3.66 -0.73
C ARG A 85 -14.13 -2.91 0.16
N LEU A 86 -13.60 -2.27 1.18
CA LEU A 86 -14.38 -1.35 1.98
C LEU A 86 -14.58 -0.05 1.22
N GLU A 87 -15.69 0.61 1.50
CA GLU A 87 -15.83 2.05 1.26
C GLU A 87 -15.22 2.76 2.47
N ALA A 88 -14.18 3.57 2.23
CA ALA A 88 -13.42 4.24 3.28
C ALA A 88 -13.85 5.69 3.43
N LEU A 89 -13.49 6.29 4.57
CA LEU A 89 -13.62 7.74 4.78
C LEU A 89 -12.91 8.56 3.68
N THR A 90 -11.82 8.04 3.13
CA THR A 90 -11.13 8.62 1.96
C THR A 90 -10.85 7.54 0.93
N MET A 91 -11.28 7.77 -0.30
CA MET A 91 -10.99 6.88 -1.45
C MET A 91 -9.99 7.54 -2.39
N LEU A 92 -8.78 6.98 -2.53
CA LEU A 92 -7.86 7.43 -3.58
C LEU A 92 -8.31 6.96 -4.97
N ARG A 93 -8.30 7.89 -5.92
CA ARG A 93 -8.73 7.71 -7.32
C ARG A 93 -7.53 7.81 -8.26
N GLU A 94 -7.72 7.33 -9.49
CA GLU A 94 -6.68 7.41 -10.51
C GLU A 94 -6.19 8.85 -10.73
N SER A 95 -7.12 9.82 -10.77
CA SER A 95 -6.82 11.25 -10.92
C SER A 95 -5.82 11.77 -9.90
N ASP A 96 -5.79 11.16 -8.71
CA ASP A 96 -5.00 11.63 -7.58
C ASP A 96 -3.52 11.28 -7.75
N ILE A 97 -3.21 10.19 -8.48
CA ILE A 97 -1.86 9.62 -8.57
C ILE A 97 -1.31 9.48 -9.99
N ARG A 98 -2.17 9.63 -11.01
CA ARG A 98 -1.79 9.42 -12.42
C ARG A 98 -0.71 10.42 -12.83
N ALA A 99 0.40 9.91 -13.34
CA ALA A 99 1.47 10.77 -13.84
C ALA A 99 1.04 11.45 -15.15
N ALA A 100 1.32 12.75 -15.25
CA ALA A 100 1.14 13.52 -16.48
C ALA A 100 2.35 13.41 -17.42
N THR A 101 3.55 13.18 -16.86
CA THR A 101 4.81 13.03 -17.59
C THR A 101 5.58 11.82 -17.04
N ARG A 102 6.65 11.40 -17.73
CA ARG A 102 7.55 10.33 -17.24
C ARG A 102 8.58 10.80 -16.22
N GLU A 103 8.65 12.11 -15.99
CA GLU A 103 9.52 12.68 -14.98
C GLU A 103 8.94 12.40 -13.60
N PRO A 104 9.74 11.92 -12.63
CA PRO A 104 9.25 11.68 -11.28
C PRO A 104 8.74 12.98 -10.64
N LYS A 105 7.45 13.03 -10.29
CA LYS A 105 6.84 14.15 -9.57
C LYS A 105 6.11 13.67 -8.32
N TRP A 106 5.63 14.63 -7.53
CA TRP A 106 4.67 14.38 -6.48
C TRP A 106 3.29 14.19 -7.08
N ALA A 107 2.52 13.26 -6.49
CA ALA A 107 1.14 13.02 -6.90
C ALA A 107 0.29 14.28 -6.73
N LYS A 108 -0.80 14.36 -7.49
CA LYS A 108 -1.71 15.51 -7.43
C LYS A 108 -2.31 15.72 -6.06
N LEU A 109 -2.57 14.63 -5.35
CA LEU A 109 -3.02 14.65 -3.97
C LEU A 109 -1.94 14.07 -3.05
N MET A 110 -1.49 14.89 -2.10
CA MET A 110 -0.56 14.52 -1.04
C MET A 110 -1.23 14.76 0.33
N PRO A 111 -1.97 13.76 0.87
CA PRO A 111 -2.79 13.93 2.07
C PRO A 111 -1.96 14.23 3.33
N SER A 112 -2.41 15.19 4.14
CA SER A 112 -1.72 15.52 5.41
C SER A 112 -1.90 14.46 6.49
N ASP A 113 -2.91 13.59 6.38
CA ASP A 113 -3.12 12.40 7.21
C ASP A 113 -2.46 11.15 6.65
N ALA A 114 -1.47 11.29 5.77
CA ALA A 114 -0.72 10.17 5.20
C ALA A 114 -0.06 9.27 6.27
N VAL A 115 -0.10 7.96 6.04
CA VAL A 115 0.51 6.93 6.89
C VAL A 115 1.64 6.16 6.21
N PHE A 116 1.79 6.28 4.89
CA PHE A 116 2.97 5.81 4.16
C PHE A 116 2.98 6.39 2.74
N GLY A 117 4.18 6.49 2.16
CA GLY A 117 4.40 6.80 0.76
C GLY A 117 4.43 5.54 -0.12
N PHE A 118 4.05 5.68 -1.39
CA PHE A 118 4.13 4.61 -2.37
C PHE A 118 4.31 5.16 -3.79
N GLN A 119 4.89 4.33 -4.66
CA GLN A 119 4.93 4.57 -6.09
C GLN A 119 5.03 3.21 -6.79
N PHE A 120 4.18 2.99 -7.78
CA PHE A 120 4.27 1.88 -8.72
C PHE A 120 3.34 2.14 -9.90
N ASN A 121 3.66 1.61 -11.08
CA ASN A 121 2.81 1.80 -12.24
C ASN A 121 1.43 1.16 -12.01
N ILE A 122 0.42 1.75 -12.63
CA ILE A 122 -0.90 1.13 -12.79
C ILE A 122 -0.73 -0.06 -13.74
N ASP A 123 -0.32 -1.20 -13.16
CA ASP A 123 0.02 -2.43 -13.88
C ASP A 123 -1.25 -3.18 -14.28
N PHE A 124 -1.93 -2.64 -15.30
CA PHE A 124 -3.06 -3.29 -15.90
C PHE A 124 -2.64 -4.35 -16.89
N HIS A 125 -2.99 -5.58 -16.55
CA HIS A 125 -2.90 -6.67 -17.48
C HIS A 125 -3.99 -6.52 -18.57
N PRO A 126 -3.62 -6.70 -19.84
CA PRO A 126 -4.57 -6.65 -20.94
C PRO A 126 -5.68 -7.70 -20.74
N THR A 127 -6.93 -7.24 -20.75
CA THR A 127 -8.12 -8.07 -20.57
C THR A 127 -8.70 -8.59 -21.89
N ARG A 128 -8.13 -8.14 -23.02
CA ARG A 128 -8.50 -8.59 -24.37
C ARG A 128 -7.33 -9.32 -25.03
N ARG A 129 -7.65 -10.46 -25.64
CA ARG A 129 -6.76 -11.22 -26.50
C ARG A 129 -7.29 -11.20 -27.94
N LYS A 130 -6.38 -11.13 -28.90
CA LYS A 130 -6.64 -11.34 -30.33
C LYS A 130 -5.96 -12.64 -30.73
N TYR A 131 -6.75 -13.62 -31.18
CA TYR A 131 -6.21 -14.83 -31.78
C TYR A 131 -5.56 -14.49 -33.12
N LEU A 132 -4.38 -15.05 -33.37
CA LEU A 132 -3.62 -14.84 -34.61
C LEU A 132 -4.17 -15.70 -35.76
N THR A 133 -5.00 -16.68 -35.43
CA THR A 133 -5.69 -17.56 -36.37
C THR A 133 -7.18 -17.65 -36.02
N ASN A 134 -7.97 -18.31 -36.85
CA ASN A 134 -9.38 -18.60 -36.57
C ASN A 134 -9.58 -19.72 -35.54
N ASP A 135 -8.49 -20.35 -35.06
CA ASP A 135 -8.54 -21.36 -34.01
C ASP A 135 -8.46 -20.73 -32.62
N ARG A 136 -9.49 -20.96 -31.79
CA ARG A 136 -9.54 -20.47 -30.41
C ARG A 136 -8.56 -21.18 -29.46
N ASN A 137 -7.95 -22.27 -29.90
CA ASN A 137 -6.85 -22.95 -29.23
C ASN A 137 -5.48 -22.55 -29.80
N GLY A 138 -5.46 -21.73 -30.85
CA GLY A 138 -4.26 -21.26 -31.52
C GLY A 138 -3.53 -20.11 -30.79
N PRO A 139 -2.40 -19.66 -31.35
CA PRO A 139 -1.60 -18.59 -30.76
C PRO A 139 -2.40 -17.28 -30.73
N TRP A 140 -2.20 -16.51 -29.66
CA TRP A 140 -2.90 -15.26 -29.42
C TRP A 140 -1.93 -14.19 -28.91
N GLN A 141 -2.30 -12.93 -29.11
CA GLN A 141 -1.58 -11.78 -28.57
C GLN A 141 -2.50 -10.89 -27.73
N PHE A 142 -1.91 -10.17 -26.78
CA PHE A 142 -2.63 -9.19 -25.98
C PHE A 142 -2.95 -7.94 -26.79
N VAL A 143 -4.05 -7.26 -26.43
CA VAL A 143 -4.37 -5.93 -26.96
C VAL A 143 -4.25 -4.91 -25.83
N HIS A 144 -3.27 -4.01 -25.95
CA HIS A 144 -3.18 -2.83 -25.11
C HIS A 144 -3.99 -1.69 -25.73
N THR A 145 -4.44 -0.76 -24.89
CA THR A 145 -4.99 0.53 -25.35
C THR A 145 -3.96 1.62 -25.09
N GLY A 146 -4.05 2.74 -25.82
CA GLY A 146 -3.12 3.85 -25.65
C GLY A 146 -3.07 4.41 -24.22
N THR A 147 -4.17 4.33 -23.47
CA THR A 147 -4.31 4.91 -22.12
C THR A 147 -4.18 3.89 -20.98
N ARG A 148 -4.19 2.59 -21.30
CA ARG A 148 -4.15 1.48 -20.34
C ARG A 148 -3.22 0.38 -20.81
N ASN A 149 -1.99 0.42 -20.32
CA ASN A 149 -0.92 -0.54 -20.60
C ASN A 149 -0.03 -0.75 -19.36
N TRP A 150 0.99 -1.62 -19.45
CA TRP A 150 1.90 -1.93 -18.35
C TRP A 150 2.75 -0.73 -17.85
N HIS A 151 2.80 0.36 -18.62
CA HIS A 151 3.54 1.59 -18.34
C HIS A 151 2.60 2.76 -18.08
N THR A 152 1.46 2.47 -17.45
CA THR A 152 0.56 3.53 -16.99
C THR A 152 1.18 4.11 -15.71
N ASP A 153 2.04 5.11 -15.85
CA ASP A 153 2.88 5.61 -14.77
C ASP A 153 2.09 6.36 -13.68
N THR A 154 2.62 6.32 -12.46
CA THR A 154 2.10 7.08 -11.31
C THR A 154 3.20 7.94 -10.73
N ASP A 155 2.79 9.11 -10.24
CA ASP A 155 3.63 9.99 -9.45
C ASP A 155 3.76 9.44 -8.02
N ARG A 156 4.73 9.97 -7.28
CA ARG A 156 4.98 9.57 -5.89
C ARG A 156 3.82 10.02 -5.02
N ALA A 157 3.08 9.05 -4.51
CA ALA A 157 1.84 9.27 -3.78
C ALA A 157 1.97 8.89 -2.30
N MET A 158 0.98 9.28 -1.51
CA MET A 158 0.85 8.86 -0.12
C MET A 158 -0.54 8.30 0.14
N PHE A 159 -0.63 7.34 1.04
CA PHE A 159 -1.90 6.74 1.44
C PHE A 159 -2.41 7.35 2.75
N PRO A 160 -3.65 7.88 2.80
CA PRO A 160 -4.21 8.54 3.99
C PRO A 160 -4.67 7.53 5.04
N LEU A 161 -4.54 7.88 6.33
CA LEU A 161 -5.07 7.10 7.46
C LEU A 161 -6.56 6.85 7.30
N ARG A 162 -7.32 7.86 6.88
CA ARG A 162 -8.76 7.74 6.59
C ARG A 162 -9.09 6.70 5.53
N GLY A 163 -8.15 6.34 4.66
CA GLY A 163 -8.30 5.24 3.71
C GLY A 163 -8.34 3.86 4.38
N LEU A 164 -7.94 3.74 5.65
CA LEU A 164 -8.03 2.51 6.43
C LEU A 164 -9.38 2.37 7.16
N VAL A 165 -10.17 3.44 7.27
CA VAL A 165 -11.36 3.46 8.15
C VAL A 165 -12.62 3.28 7.31
N PRO A 166 -13.43 2.22 7.55
CA PRO A 166 -14.70 2.02 6.84
C PRO A 166 -15.72 3.12 7.13
N VAL A 167 -16.56 3.43 6.14
CA VAL A 167 -17.70 4.35 6.32
C VAL A 167 -18.76 3.73 7.23
N GLU A 168 -19.18 2.48 6.95
CA GLU A 168 -20.36 1.87 7.57
C GLU A 168 -20.08 1.03 8.83
N ARG A 169 -18.83 0.60 9.05
CA ARG A 169 -18.50 -0.39 10.08
C ARG A 169 -17.49 0.17 11.07
N ASP A 170 -17.94 0.37 12.30
CA ASP A 170 -17.08 0.77 13.41
C ASP A 170 -16.28 -0.42 13.96
N GLY A 171 -15.21 -0.13 14.72
CA GLY A 171 -14.31 -1.13 15.30
C GLY A 171 -13.44 -1.91 14.29
N LEU A 172 -13.56 -1.64 12.99
CA LEU A 172 -12.79 -2.30 11.94
C LEU A 172 -11.79 -1.36 11.25
N LEU A 173 -10.68 -1.93 10.79
CA LEU A 173 -9.70 -1.28 9.94
C LEU A 173 -9.50 -2.12 8.68
N GLY A 174 -9.44 -1.45 7.53
CA GLY A 174 -8.97 -2.02 6.28
C GLY A 174 -7.50 -2.40 6.37
N CYS A 175 -7.16 -3.57 5.83
CA CYS A 175 -5.79 -4.04 5.78
C CYS A 175 -5.55 -4.84 4.50
N GLY A 176 -4.29 -4.95 4.08
CA GLY A 176 -3.90 -5.57 2.81
C GLY A 176 -4.51 -4.85 1.61
N LYS A 177 -5.41 -5.53 0.89
CA LYS A 177 -6.05 -5.02 -0.34
C LYS A 177 -7.48 -4.50 -0.11
N ASN A 178 -7.93 -4.48 1.13
CA ASN A 178 -9.27 -4.05 1.50
C ASN A 178 -9.19 -2.63 2.08
N ILE A 179 -8.66 -1.69 1.30
CA ILE A 179 -8.42 -0.31 1.72
C ILE A 179 -9.10 0.68 0.77
N GLY A 180 -9.18 1.94 1.19
CA GLY A 180 -9.86 3.03 0.50
C GLY A 180 -9.16 3.48 -0.79
N VAL A 181 -9.20 2.64 -1.82
CA VAL A 181 -8.68 2.93 -3.15
C VAL A 181 -9.62 2.43 -4.23
N SER A 182 -9.66 3.14 -5.36
CA SER A 182 -10.26 2.63 -6.59
C SER A 182 -9.57 1.34 -7.05
N SER A 183 -10.26 0.52 -7.86
CA SER A 183 -9.66 -0.67 -8.49
C SER A 183 -8.43 -0.32 -9.33
N VAL A 184 -8.40 0.89 -9.91
CA VAL A 184 -7.28 1.42 -10.66
C VAL A 184 -6.07 1.67 -9.76
N VAL A 185 -6.26 2.44 -8.69
CA VAL A 185 -5.19 2.75 -7.73
C VAL A 185 -4.68 1.50 -7.04
N GLN A 186 -5.53 0.51 -6.75
CA GLN A 186 -5.09 -0.77 -6.21
C GLN A 186 -4.04 -1.45 -7.11
N SER A 187 -4.09 -1.26 -8.43
CA SER A 187 -3.08 -1.83 -9.32
C SER A 187 -1.69 -1.20 -9.16
N ALA A 188 -1.63 0.04 -8.67
CA ALA A 188 -0.42 0.79 -8.28
C ALA A 188 -0.06 0.64 -6.79
N LEU A 189 -0.99 0.12 -5.96
CA LEU A 189 -0.81 -0.11 -4.53
C LEU A 189 -1.11 -1.57 -4.19
N ARG A 190 -0.27 -2.51 -4.61
CA ARG A 190 -0.48 -3.97 -4.39
C ARG A 190 0.80 -4.79 -4.27
N LEU A 191 1.97 -4.18 -4.41
CA LEU A 191 3.23 -4.90 -4.26
C LEU A 191 3.42 -5.33 -2.80
N HIS A 192 4.17 -6.40 -2.58
CA HIS A 192 4.34 -6.99 -1.25
C HIS A 192 4.81 -5.96 -0.22
N GLY A 193 5.83 -5.15 -0.54
CA GLY A 193 6.31 -4.08 0.35
C GLY A 193 5.21 -3.09 0.72
N GLN A 194 4.43 -2.63 -0.25
CA GLN A 194 3.30 -1.72 -0.01
C GLN A 194 2.21 -2.36 0.86
N MET A 195 1.94 -3.67 0.69
CA MET A 195 0.98 -4.38 1.53
C MET A 195 1.49 -4.56 2.96
N MET A 196 2.81 -4.67 3.16
CA MET A 196 3.40 -4.60 4.50
C MET A 196 3.19 -3.22 5.12
N LEU A 197 3.37 -2.12 4.36
CA LEU A 197 3.13 -0.76 4.85
C LEU A 197 1.66 -0.57 5.28
N VAL A 198 0.70 -1.10 4.50
CA VAL A 198 -0.72 -1.12 4.91
C VAL A 198 -0.89 -1.86 6.22
N GLY A 199 -0.25 -3.01 6.39
CA GLY A 199 -0.26 -3.78 7.63
C GLY A 199 0.30 -3.00 8.82
N GLN A 200 1.46 -2.37 8.66
CA GLN A 200 2.11 -1.55 9.69
C GLN A 200 1.25 -0.33 10.08
N ALA A 201 0.66 0.35 9.09
CA ALA A 201 -0.23 1.48 9.34
C ALA A 201 -1.50 1.04 10.09
N SER A 202 -2.15 -0.03 9.62
CA SER A 202 -3.36 -0.57 10.25
C SER A 202 -3.08 -1.05 11.68
N ALA A 203 -1.98 -1.75 11.90
CA ALA A 203 -1.58 -2.22 13.22
C ALA A 203 -1.25 -1.08 14.18
N THR A 204 -0.57 -0.03 13.69
CA THR A 204 -0.29 1.17 14.49
C THR A 204 -1.59 1.86 14.93
N VAL A 205 -2.54 2.04 14.01
CA VAL A 205 -3.85 2.63 14.36
C VAL A 205 -4.63 1.74 15.32
N ALA A 206 -4.64 0.42 15.10
CA ALA A 206 -5.27 -0.54 16.01
C ALA A 206 -4.66 -0.49 17.41
N TRP A 207 -3.34 -0.36 17.52
CA TRP A 207 -2.65 -0.21 18.80
C TRP A 207 -3.08 1.05 19.55
N ILE A 208 -3.16 2.20 18.87
CA ILE A 208 -3.68 3.45 19.46
C ILE A 208 -5.14 3.25 19.94
N CYS A 209 -5.98 2.63 19.10
CA CYS A 209 -7.38 2.34 19.44
C CYS A 209 -7.51 1.49 20.71
N LEU A 210 -6.74 0.41 20.80
CA LEU A 210 -6.76 -0.50 21.94
C LEU A 210 -6.19 0.12 23.21
N ARG A 211 -5.09 0.87 23.10
CA ARG A 211 -4.43 1.56 24.22
C ARG A 211 -5.35 2.62 24.84
N ASP A 212 -5.96 3.43 23.99
CA ASP A 212 -6.73 4.60 24.41
C ASP A 212 -8.24 4.31 24.55
N LYS A 213 -8.68 3.08 24.20
CA LYS A 213 -10.08 2.66 24.17
C LYS A 213 -10.95 3.59 23.31
N VAL A 214 -10.47 3.88 22.10
CA VAL A 214 -11.16 4.72 21.11
C VAL A 214 -11.35 3.95 19.81
N ASP A 215 -12.38 4.34 19.04
CA ASP A 215 -12.62 3.75 17.72
C ASP A 215 -11.67 4.29 16.64
N PRO A 216 -11.41 3.50 15.57
CA PRO A 216 -10.63 3.96 14.42
C PRO A 216 -11.06 5.30 13.84
N ARG A 217 -12.37 5.57 13.82
CA ARG A 217 -12.94 6.84 13.33
C ARG A 217 -12.55 8.02 14.21
N ALA A 218 -12.47 7.82 15.53
CA ALA A 218 -12.03 8.84 16.47
C ALA A 218 -10.51 9.12 16.34
N VAL A 219 -9.71 8.10 16.00
CA VAL A 219 -8.30 8.30 15.64
C VAL A 219 -8.18 9.14 14.37
N ALA A 220 -8.96 8.83 13.34
CA ALA A 220 -8.92 9.53 12.06
C ALA A 220 -9.43 10.98 12.11
N ALA A 221 -10.31 11.30 13.06
CA ALA A 221 -10.85 12.64 13.26
C ALA A 221 -10.00 13.53 14.18
N ASP A 222 -9.07 12.95 14.94
CA ASP A 222 -8.25 13.68 15.91
C ASP A 222 -6.82 13.89 15.38
N SER A 223 -6.47 15.14 15.07
CA SER A 223 -5.14 15.49 14.56
C SER A 223 -4.02 15.01 15.46
N LYS A 224 -4.19 15.03 16.79
CA LYS A 224 -3.18 14.61 17.75
C LYS A 224 -2.88 13.11 17.61
N ARG A 225 -3.92 12.31 17.42
CA ARG A 225 -3.78 10.85 17.22
C ARG A 225 -3.25 10.51 15.83
N VAL A 226 -3.63 11.26 14.80
CA VAL A 226 -3.02 11.13 13.46
C VAL A 226 -1.51 11.41 13.51
N ARG A 227 -1.10 12.47 14.20
CA ARG A 227 0.31 12.81 14.40
C ARG A 227 1.06 11.73 15.20
N GLU A 228 0.43 11.19 16.24
CA GLU A 228 1.01 10.07 16.98
C GLU A 228 1.21 8.82 16.09
N ALA A 229 0.25 8.49 15.23
CA ALA A 229 0.38 7.39 14.28
C ALA A 229 1.54 7.63 13.31
N GLN A 230 1.62 8.83 12.73
CA GLN A 230 2.72 9.24 11.84
C GLN A 230 4.08 9.15 12.51
N ARG A 231 4.23 9.68 13.73
CA ARG A 231 5.48 9.59 14.50
C ARG A 231 5.87 8.15 14.78
N THR A 232 4.92 7.33 15.26
CA THR A 232 5.17 5.92 15.57
C THR A 232 5.63 5.15 14.32
N LEU A 233 4.98 5.42 13.17
CA LEU A 233 5.36 4.83 11.89
C LEU A 233 6.73 5.28 11.41
N ALA A 234 7.00 6.59 11.38
CA ALA A 234 8.26 7.15 10.89
C ALA A 234 9.47 6.79 11.76
N ARG A 235 9.26 6.59 13.07
CA ARG A 235 10.31 6.15 13.99
C ARG A 235 10.61 4.65 13.88
N GLY A 236 9.59 3.82 13.67
CA GLY A 236 9.73 2.36 13.66
C GLY A 236 9.95 1.76 15.06
N ILE A 237 9.99 0.42 15.13
CA ILE A 237 10.27 -0.37 16.34
C ILE A 237 11.29 -1.45 15.98
N GLY A 238 12.56 -1.28 16.39
CA GLY A 238 13.61 -2.29 16.19
C GLY A 238 14.05 -2.52 14.73
N GLY A 239 13.67 -1.63 13.82
CA GLY A 239 14.02 -1.65 12.40
C GLY A 239 13.83 -0.26 11.78
N PRO A 240 14.06 -0.09 10.47
CA PRO A 240 13.84 1.20 9.82
C PRO A 240 12.39 1.65 9.96
N GLY A 241 12.19 2.96 10.05
CA GLY A 241 10.85 3.55 10.07
C GLY A 241 10.14 3.47 8.72
N VAL A 242 8.84 3.75 8.74
CA VAL A 242 8.01 3.85 7.54
C VAL A 242 8.20 5.21 6.89
N LEU A 243 8.51 5.20 5.59
CA LEU A 243 8.60 6.41 4.78
C LEU A 243 7.20 7.01 4.62
N LEU A 244 6.95 8.16 5.23
CA LEU A 244 5.68 8.88 5.07
C LEU A 244 5.70 9.71 3.80
N TRP A 245 6.65 10.63 3.70
CA TRP A 245 6.87 11.43 2.50
C TRP A 245 7.87 10.74 1.58
N PRO A 246 7.50 10.36 0.35
CA PRO A 246 8.29 9.44 -0.47
C PRO A 246 9.50 10.09 -1.16
N TYR A 247 10.41 10.74 -0.43
CA TYR A 247 11.67 11.24 -1.00
C TYR A 247 12.48 10.13 -1.70
N HIS A 248 13.17 10.48 -2.79
CA HIS A 248 13.91 9.50 -3.61
C HIS A 248 15.28 9.13 -3.03
N ASP A 249 15.91 10.06 -2.32
CA ASP A 249 17.33 10.02 -1.92
C ASP A 249 17.54 10.00 -0.40
N LEU A 250 16.52 9.60 0.35
CA LEU A 250 16.59 9.51 1.80
C LEU A 250 16.43 8.06 2.26
N SER A 251 17.56 7.43 2.57
CA SER A 251 17.56 6.06 3.11
C SER A 251 16.87 6.02 4.49
N PRO A 252 16.14 4.94 4.82
CA PRO A 252 15.55 4.75 6.14
C PRO A 252 16.55 4.71 7.31
N GLU A 253 17.82 4.45 7.02
CA GLU A 253 18.93 4.43 7.96
C GLU A 253 19.57 5.81 8.16
N HIS A 254 19.22 6.80 7.31
CA HIS A 254 19.78 8.14 7.42
C HIS A 254 19.31 8.83 8.71
N PRO A 255 20.19 9.49 9.50
CA PRO A 255 19.80 10.10 10.79
C PRO A 255 18.70 11.17 10.72
N ALA A 256 18.47 11.75 9.54
CA ALA A 256 17.41 12.72 9.29
C ALA A 256 16.11 12.10 8.76
N PHE A 257 16.02 10.78 8.59
CA PHE A 257 14.87 10.11 7.97
C PHE A 257 13.53 10.40 8.68
N GLU A 258 13.48 10.17 10.00
CA GLU A 258 12.30 10.45 10.82
C GLU A 258 11.95 11.95 10.73
N ALA A 259 12.94 12.81 10.97
CA ALA A 259 12.75 14.26 11.00
C ALA A 259 12.27 14.82 9.66
N ALA A 260 12.89 14.44 8.54
CA ALA A 260 12.49 14.88 7.21
C ALA A 260 11.06 14.43 6.88
N SER A 261 10.72 13.16 7.15
CA SER A 261 9.37 12.64 6.89
C SER A 261 8.31 13.40 7.71
N LEU A 262 8.55 13.59 9.01
CA LEU A 262 7.60 14.24 9.90
C LEU A 262 7.48 15.74 9.61
N MET A 263 8.59 16.46 9.44
CA MET A 263 8.54 17.91 9.19
C MET A 263 7.88 18.23 7.85
N THR A 264 8.05 17.38 6.84
CA THR A 264 7.41 17.57 5.54
C THR A 264 5.91 17.28 5.59
N VAL A 265 5.48 16.19 6.22
CA VAL A 265 4.04 15.89 6.41
C VAL A 265 3.38 16.87 7.38
N ALA A 266 4.15 17.54 8.24
CA ALA A 266 3.67 18.66 9.03
C ALA A 266 3.48 19.97 8.24
N GLY A 267 4.01 20.07 7.01
CA GLY A 267 4.05 21.31 6.24
C GLY A 267 5.05 22.34 6.77
N ILE A 268 5.82 22.01 7.81
CA ILE A 268 6.87 22.88 8.38
C ILE A 268 8.10 22.89 7.47
N TRP A 269 8.48 21.74 6.92
CA TRP A 269 9.41 21.65 5.80
C TRP A 269 8.62 21.56 4.50
N LYS A 270 8.93 22.40 3.50
CA LYS A 270 8.22 22.37 2.21
C LYS A 270 9.06 21.56 1.24
N ALA A 271 8.51 20.48 0.70
CA ALA A 271 9.17 19.76 -0.38
C ALA A 271 9.28 20.65 -1.63
N ASP A 272 10.36 20.47 -2.39
CA ASP A 272 10.53 21.14 -3.68
C ASP A 272 9.45 20.64 -4.66
N PRO A 273 8.59 21.51 -5.21
CA PRO A 273 7.56 21.12 -6.17
C PRO A 273 8.13 20.51 -7.45
N ALA A 274 9.35 20.87 -7.83
CA ALA A 274 10.00 20.44 -9.06
C ALA A 274 10.94 19.24 -8.88
N SER A 275 11.12 18.75 -7.64
CA SER A 275 12.09 17.70 -7.34
C SER A 275 11.59 16.74 -6.27
N VAL A 276 11.70 15.45 -6.57
CA VAL A 276 11.42 14.36 -5.61
C VAL A 276 12.55 14.07 -4.62
N PHE A 277 13.65 14.83 -4.72
CA PHE A 277 14.85 14.69 -3.89
C PHE A 277 14.79 15.63 -2.69
N PHE A 278 15.14 15.12 -1.50
CA PHE A 278 15.32 15.89 -0.28
C PHE A 278 16.66 16.63 -0.29
N ARG A 279 17.73 15.96 -0.75
CA ARG A 279 19.12 16.43 -0.76
C ARG A 279 19.62 16.75 0.67
N PRO A 280 19.84 15.73 1.52
CA PRO A 280 20.12 15.92 2.94
C PRO A 280 21.33 16.82 3.23
N ASP A 281 22.37 16.75 2.39
CA ASP A 281 23.62 17.51 2.56
C ASP A 281 23.59 18.90 1.92
N GLN A 282 22.52 19.25 1.20
CA GLN A 282 22.41 20.57 0.58
C GLN A 282 22.38 21.65 1.67
N PRO A 283 23.19 22.73 1.56
CA PRO A 283 23.11 23.87 2.45
C PRO A 283 21.74 24.54 2.42
N VAL A 284 21.24 24.96 3.58
CA VAL A 284 19.97 25.67 3.71
C VAL A 284 20.20 27.16 3.57
N THR A 285 19.44 27.82 2.69
CA THR A 285 19.53 29.27 2.56
C THR A 285 18.82 29.97 3.73
N PRO A 286 19.20 31.21 4.09
CA PRO A 286 18.48 31.98 5.10
C PRO A 286 16.97 32.06 4.84
N GLU A 287 16.56 32.23 3.58
CA GLU A 287 15.16 32.33 3.17
C GLU A 287 14.41 31.01 3.37
N GLU A 288 15.01 29.87 2.99
CA GLU A 288 14.42 28.53 3.19
C GLU A 288 14.23 28.25 4.69
N TRP A 289 15.22 28.61 5.51
CA TRP A 289 15.18 28.44 6.96
C TRP A 289 14.13 29.33 7.62
N ASP A 290 14.10 30.62 7.29
CA ASP A 290 13.13 31.55 7.85
C ASP A 290 11.69 31.18 7.46
N ALA A 291 11.47 30.71 6.23
CA ALA A 291 10.16 30.19 5.83
C ALA A 291 9.74 28.97 6.67
N ALA A 292 10.66 28.06 7.01
CA ALA A 292 10.36 26.92 7.88
C ALA A 292 10.08 27.35 9.33
N ARG A 293 10.85 28.31 9.85
CA ARG A 293 10.62 28.91 11.18
C ARG A 293 9.26 29.62 11.28
N GLN A 294 8.86 30.33 10.24
CA GLN A 294 7.56 31.00 10.18
C GLN A 294 6.40 30.00 10.17
N ARG A 295 6.56 28.84 9.53
CA ARG A 295 5.57 27.74 9.54
C ARG A 295 5.57 26.93 10.83
N THR A 296 6.63 27.04 11.64
CA THR A 296 6.67 26.44 12.97
C THR A 296 5.70 27.20 13.91
N PRO A 297 4.88 26.49 14.71
CA PRO A 297 3.99 27.14 15.67
C PRO A 297 4.74 28.12 16.59
N VAL A 298 4.11 29.25 16.88
CA VAL A 298 4.72 30.37 17.63
C VAL A 298 5.27 29.91 18.99
N THR A 299 4.58 28.97 19.65
CA THR A 299 4.99 28.37 20.93
C THR A 299 6.36 27.67 20.89
N PHE A 300 6.78 27.19 19.73
CA PHE A 300 8.06 26.47 19.55
C PHE A 300 9.13 27.31 18.85
N ARG A 301 8.74 28.39 18.15
CA ARG A 301 9.63 29.19 17.31
C ARG A 301 10.82 29.78 18.07
N ASN A 302 10.64 30.14 19.34
CA ASN A 302 11.70 30.72 20.17
C ASN A 302 12.82 29.72 20.52
N GLN A 303 12.60 28.42 20.31
CA GLN A 303 13.63 27.39 20.51
C GLN A 303 14.55 27.26 19.28
N LEU A 304 14.18 27.88 18.15
CA LEU A 304 14.94 27.81 16.90
C LEU A 304 15.91 28.98 16.80
N GLN A 305 17.15 28.66 16.41
CA GLN A 305 18.18 29.65 16.11
C GLN A 305 17.78 30.51 14.91
N GLN A 306 18.23 31.77 14.90
CA GLN A 306 18.03 32.67 13.76
C GLN A 306 18.88 32.27 12.56
N GLN A 307 20.12 31.83 12.79
CA GLN A 307 21.01 31.41 11.72
C GLN A 307 20.57 30.05 11.15
N PRO A 308 20.68 29.86 9.81
CA PRO A 308 20.33 28.59 9.18
C PRO A 308 21.32 27.49 9.59
N PRO A 309 20.83 26.27 9.85
CA PRO A 309 21.68 25.09 10.00
C PRO A 309 22.47 24.80 8.72
N ILE A 310 23.61 24.11 8.86
CA ILE A 310 24.58 23.87 7.78
C ILE A 310 24.04 23.05 6.60
N SER A 311 22.98 22.26 6.82
CA SER A 311 22.38 21.39 5.80
C SER A 311 20.89 21.15 6.05
N ARG A 312 20.18 20.69 5.00
CA ARG A 312 18.75 20.34 5.09
C ARG A 312 18.47 19.29 6.14
N ALA A 313 19.34 18.28 6.25
CA ALA A 313 19.28 17.27 7.30
C ALA A 313 19.37 17.90 8.71
N ALA A 314 20.33 18.80 8.94
CA ALA A 314 20.46 19.49 10.21
C ALA A 314 19.24 20.38 10.51
N ALA A 315 18.66 21.02 9.49
CA ALA A 315 17.48 21.87 9.64
C ALA A 315 16.23 21.10 10.06
N VAL A 316 15.89 20.00 9.39
CA VAL A 316 14.72 19.19 9.79
C VAL A 316 14.91 18.55 11.16
N GLN A 317 16.14 18.18 11.52
CA GLN A 317 16.44 17.69 12.88
C GLN A 317 16.29 18.78 13.94
N ALA A 318 16.72 20.01 13.67
CA ALA A 318 16.52 21.14 14.58
C ALA A 318 15.03 21.46 14.78
N LEU A 319 14.26 21.46 13.69
CA LEU A 319 12.80 21.63 13.74
C LEU A 319 12.13 20.52 14.55
N SER A 320 12.46 19.26 14.27
CA SER A 320 11.90 18.09 14.96
C SER A 320 12.19 18.10 16.46
N LYS A 321 13.39 18.54 16.87
CA LYS A 321 13.76 18.68 18.29
C LYS A 321 13.02 19.80 19.02
N ALA A 322 12.68 20.89 18.31
CA ALA A 322 12.04 22.07 18.91
C ALA A 322 10.52 21.89 19.13
N ILE A 323 9.88 21.01 18.35
CA ILE A 323 8.43 20.88 18.37
C ILE A 323 7.97 19.63 19.11
N ARG A 324 6.80 19.72 19.75
CA ARG A 324 6.01 18.55 20.11
C ARG A 324 5.13 18.19 18.93
N PHE A 325 5.54 17.20 18.13
CA PHE A 325 4.90 16.87 16.85
C PHE A 325 3.38 16.64 16.95
N GLU A 326 2.92 16.07 18.07
CA GLU A 326 1.49 15.79 18.30
C GLU A 326 0.66 17.07 18.51
N GLU A 327 1.30 18.19 18.85
CA GLU A 327 0.64 19.49 19.01
C GLU A 327 0.60 20.30 17.70
N VAL A 328 1.19 19.78 16.63
CA VAL A 328 1.14 20.41 15.31
C VAL A 328 -0.14 19.99 14.59
N SER A 329 -0.98 20.98 14.26
CA SER A 329 -2.20 20.76 13.48
C SER A 329 -1.91 20.05 12.15
N LEU A 330 -2.90 19.33 11.61
CA LEU A 330 -2.79 18.83 10.24
C LEU A 330 -2.69 20.01 9.29
N ALA A 331 -1.70 19.96 8.38
CA ALA A 331 -1.61 20.92 7.30
C ALA A 331 -2.75 20.68 6.31
N GLU A 332 -3.00 21.64 5.42
CA GLU A 332 -3.79 21.37 4.23
C GLU A 332 -3.11 20.30 3.38
N SER A 333 -3.89 19.39 2.79
CA SER A 333 -3.36 18.43 1.83
C SER A 333 -2.72 19.19 0.68
N TRP A 334 -1.52 18.79 0.28
CA TRP A 334 -0.88 19.46 -0.84
C TRP A 334 -1.54 19.01 -2.15
N ASN A 335 -2.00 20.00 -2.91
CA ASN A 335 -2.52 19.84 -4.25
C ASN A 335 -1.56 20.52 -5.24
N THR A 336 -1.09 19.80 -6.26
CA THR A 336 -0.15 20.37 -7.24
C THR A 336 -0.85 21.20 -8.33
N GLU A 337 -2.19 21.24 -8.33
CA GLU A 337 -3.01 22.05 -9.25
C GLU A 337 -3.48 23.39 -8.65
N SER A 338 -3.14 23.69 -7.38
CA SER A 338 -3.32 25.01 -6.74
C SER A 338 -2.04 25.82 -6.75
#